data_AF-A0A097R4J1-F1
#
_entry.id   AF-A0A097R4J1-F1
#
_cell.length_a   1.000
_cell.length_b   1.000
_cell.length_c   1.000
_cell.angle_alpha   90.00
_cell.angle_beta   90.00
_cell.angle_gamma   90.00
#
_symmetry.space_group_name_H-M   'P 1'
#
loop_
_entity.id
_entity.type
_entity.pdbx_description
1 polymer ?
#
loop_
_entity_poly.entity_id
_entity_poly.type
_entity_poly.pdbx_seq_one_letter_code
_entity_poly.pdbx_strand_id
1 'polypeptide(L)'
;MNMGSSKLLILGSICLLAACSAQPTKKPQGNNHKTAAATTGYTNANTPTDNYIAKRTANLTGITLASTNNVCVDHFNFLRETQASQYQKYTKDYGDIGKGYRFLNVNKNIMDNDAKEVYTMSLEMKLDTLCSKVQYTGYSVVKGKIKELAGI
;
A
#
# COMPACT_ATOMS: atom_id res chain seq x y z
N MET A 1 -25.27 -64.54 11.31
CA MET A 1 -25.26 -63.13 10.86
C MET A 1 -25.92 -62.31 11.96
N ASN A 2 -25.16 -61.41 12.56
CA ASN A 2 -25.46 -60.79 13.85
C ASN A 2 -26.10 -59.40 13.69
N MET A 3 -27.10 -59.10 14.54
CA MET A 3 -27.59 -57.80 15.05
C MET A 3 -27.83 -56.63 14.07
N GLY A 4 -28.82 -55.75 14.26
CA GLY A 4 -29.71 -55.52 15.39
C GLY A 4 -30.46 -54.19 15.21
N SER A 5 -31.71 -54.20 15.66
CA SER A 5 -32.51 -53.16 16.34
C SER A 5 -32.14 -51.67 16.22
N SER A 6 -33.11 -50.90 15.70
CA SER A 6 -33.24 -49.44 15.85
C SER A 6 -33.63 -49.03 17.27
N LYS A 7 -33.00 -47.97 17.80
CA LYS A 7 -33.56 -47.10 18.86
C LYS A 7 -33.06 -45.65 18.75
N LEU A 8 -34.04 -44.75 18.73
CA LEU A 8 -34.20 -43.47 19.45
C LEU A 8 -33.07 -42.41 19.54
N LEU A 9 -33.54 -41.18 19.27
CA LEU A 9 -33.52 -39.95 20.11
C LEU A 9 -32.65 -38.76 19.71
N ILE A 10 -33.36 -37.63 19.73
CA ILE A 10 -33.05 -36.23 19.45
C ILE A 10 -32.09 -35.66 20.51
N LEU A 11 -31.11 -34.86 20.09
CA LEU A 11 -30.56 -33.78 20.90
C LEU A 11 -30.11 -32.61 20.01
N GLY A 12 -30.87 -31.52 20.08
CA GLY A 12 -30.51 -30.23 19.48
C GLY A 12 -29.35 -29.59 20.24
N SER A 13 -28.31 -29.19 19.51
CA SER A 13 -27.21 -28.39 20.05
C SER A 13 -27.64 -26.94 20.23
N ILE A 14 -27.69 -26.51 21.48
CA ILE A 14 -27.82 -25.10 21.88
C ILE A 14 -26.42 -24.48 21.76
N CYS A 15 -26.27 -23.50 20.86
CA CYS A 15 -25.06 -22.67 20.79
C CYS A 15 -24.99 -21.76 22.02
N LEU A 16 -24.09 -22.09 22.94
CA LEU A 16 -23.72 -21.22 24.06
C LEU A 16 -22.86 -20.07 23.54
N LEU A 17 -23.39 -18.85 23.60
CA LEU A 17 -22.64 -17.60 23.44
C LEU A 17 -21.68 -17.46 24.63
N ALA A 18 -20.44 -17.90 24.44
CA ALA A 18 -19.35 -17.59 25.36
C ALA A 18 -18.97 -16.11 25.20
N ALA A 19 -19.37 -15.28 26.16
CA ALA A 19 -18.85 -13.94 26.34
C ALA A 19 -17.35 -14.05 26.69
N CYS A 20 -16.48 -13.52 25.82
CA CYS A 20 -15.07 -13.37 26.17
C CYS A 20 -14.89 -12.22 27.15
N SER A 21 -14.28 -12.59 28.26
CA SER A 21 -13.81 -11.83 29.41
C SER A 21 -13.14 -10.50 29.09
N ALA A 22 -13.44 -9.50 29.94
CA ALA A 22 -12.68 -8.27 30.07
C ALA A 22 -11.19 -8.55 30.34
N GLN A 23 -10.31 -7.85 29.61
CA GLN A 23 -8.89 -7.69 29.93
C GLN A 23 -8.57 -6.23 30.24
N PRO A 24 -7.54 -5.97 31.06
CA PRO A 24 -7.31 -4.69 31.72
C PRO A 24 -6.81 -3.58 30.77
N THR A 25 -7.20 -2.36 31.13
CA THR A 25 -6.85 -1.08 30.51
C THR A 25 -5.33 -0.92 30.29
N LYS A 26 -4.90 -0.87 29.03
CA LYS A 26 -3.61 -0.29 28.65
C LYS A 26 -3.76 1.24 28.52
N LYS A 27 -2.82 1.96 29.13
CA LYS A 27 -2.67 3.42 29.15
C LYS A 27 -2.68 4.02 27.73
N PRO A 28 -3.11 5.28 27.54
CA PRO A 28 -3.12 5.92 26.22
C PRO A 28 -1.69 6.04 25.68
N GLN A 29 -1.42 5.33 24.57
CA GLN A 29 -0.26 5.56 23.74
C GLN A 29 -0.43 6.94 23.08
N GLY A 30 0.52 7.83 23.30
CA GLY A 30 0.58 9.13 22.63
C GLY A 30 0.56 8.98 21.11
N ASN A 31 -0.11 9.94 20.46
CA ASN A 31 -0.33 10.01 19.02
C ASN A 31 0.99 10.13 18.26
N ASN A 32 1.69 9.02 18.07
CA ASN A 32 2.71 8.88 17.04
C ASN A 32 1.98 8.55 15.73
N HIS A 33 1.31 9.54 15.16
CA HIS A 33 0.87 9.47 13.76
C HIS A 33 2.15 9.46 12.92
N LYS A 34 2.68 8.27 12.66
CA LYS A 34 3.72 8.09 11.65
C LYS A 34 3.07 8.49 10.32
N THR A 35 3.40 9.69 9.85
CA THR A 35 3.09 10.16 8.51
C THR A 35 3.47 9.09 7.48
N ALA A 36 2.74 9.03 6.36
CA ALA A 36 2.83 8.06 5.25
C ALA A 36 4.22 7.75 4.66
N ALA A 37 5.29 8.35 5.18
CA ALA A 37 6.68 8.00 4.90
C ALA A 37 7.16 6.70 5.59
N ALA A 38 6.40 6.10 6.51
CA ALA A 38 6.89 4.98 7.33
C ALA A 38 6.46 3.56 6.90
N THR A 39 5.66 3.41 5.84
CA THR A 39 5.18 2.10 5.34
C THR A 39 5.73 1.72 3.97
N THR A 40 6.55 2.56 3.34
CA THR A 40 7.30 2.16 2.16
C THR A 40 8.62 1.56 2.62
N GLY A 41 8.74 0.23 2.62
CA GLY A 41 9.89 -0.55 3.08
C GLY A 41 11.20 -0.35 2.30
N TYR A 42 11.54 0.89 1.96
CA TYR A 42 12.84 1.27 1.45
C TYR A 42 13.71 1.74 2.62
N THR A 43 14.43 0.79 3.21
CA THR A 43 15.61 1.13 4.00
C THR A 43 16.70 1.53 3.03
N ASN A 44 17.11 2.79 3.09
CA ASN A 44 18.30 3.29 2.41
C ASN A 44 19.50 2.52 2.95
N ALA A 45 19.87 1.45 2.27
CA ALA A 45 21.02 0.65 2.58
C ALA A 45 21.64 0.30 1.24
N ASN A 46 22.91 0.64 1.05
CA ASN A 46 23.72 0.13 -0.04
C ASN A 46 23.73 -1.41 0.05
N THR A 47 22.77 -2.07 -0.57
CA THR A 47 22.65 -3.52 -0.43
C THR A 47 23.71 -4.19 -1.33
N PRO A 48 24.20 -5.39 -0.99
CA PRO A 48 25.11 -6.14 -1.86
C PRO A 48 24.57 -6.31 -3.29
N THR A 49 23.24 -6.35 -3.46
CA THR A 49 22.55 -6.43 -4.75
C THR A 49 22.73 -5.15 -5.58
N ASP A 50 22.62 -3.97 -4.97
CA ASP A 50 22.78 -2.69 -5.67
C ASP A 50 24.22 -2.54 -6.20
N ASN A 51 25.20 -2.91 -5.39
CA ASN A 51 26.60 -2.92 -5.78
C ASN A 51 26.89 -3.93 -6.91
N TYR A 52 26.25 -5.10 -6.88
CA TYR A 52 26.37 -6.10 -7.94
C TYR A 52 25.76 -5.60 -9.27
N ILE A 53 24.57 -4.99 -9.21
CA ILE A 53 23.91 -4.41 -10.39
C ILE A 53 24.76 -3.27 -10.96
N ALA A 54 25.23 -2.34 -10.13
CA ALA A 54 26.08 -1.23 -10.56
C ALA A 54 27.34 -1.74 -11.30
N LYS A 55 28.01 -2.76 -10.74
CA LYS A 55 29.19 -3.37 -11.38
C LYS A 55 28.88 -4.02 -12.74
N ARG A 56 27.72 -4.68 -12.87
CA ARG A 56 27.32 -5.39 -14.10
C ARG A 56 26.80 -4.44 -15.18
N THR A 57 26.23 -3.31 -14.77
CA THR A 57 25.64 -2.32 -15.67
C THR A 57 26.60 -1.18 -16.03
N ALA A 58 27.76 -1.06 -15.35
CA ALA A 58 28.76 -0.03 -15.58
C ALA A 58 29.25 0.10 -17.04
N ASN A 59 29.19 -0.97 -17.84
CA ASN A 59 29.60 -0.96 -19.25
C ASN A 59 28.40 -0.98 -20.22
N LEU A 60 27.16 -0.95 -19.72
CA LEU A 60 25.96 -0.90 -20.55
C LEU A 60 25.62 0.56 -20.85
N THR A 61 25.39 0.87 -22.12
CA THR A 61 24.94 2.19 -22.54
C THR A 61 23.48 2.40 -22.11
N GLY A 62 23.23 3.36 -21.22
CA GLY A 62 21.88 3.71 -20.76
C GLY A 62 21.87 4.86 -19.76
N ILE A 63 20.71 5.50 -19.62
CA ILE A 63 20.48 6.52 -18.60
C ILE A 63 20.01 5.80 -17.33
N THR A 64 20.77 5.94 -16.24
CA THR A 64 20.33 5.50 -14.91
C THR A 64 19.58 6.63 -14.22
N LEU A 65 18.42 6.32 -13.64
CA LEU A 65 17.65 7.28 -12.86
C LEU A 65 17.97 7.10 -11.37
N ALA A 66 18.47 8.16 -10.73
CA ALA A 66 18.73 8.15 -9.30
C ALA A 66 17.43 8.11 -8.49
N SER A 67 17.43 7.36 -7.39
CA SER A 67 16.32 7.37 -6.43
C SER A 67 16.18 8.75 -5.77
N THR A 68 14.93 9.14 -5.54
CA THR A 68 14.56 10.36 -4.81
C THR A 68 14.45 10.14 -3.30
N ASN A 69 14.72 8.91 -2.82
CA ASN A 69 14.45 8.44 -1.46
C ASN A 69 12.97 8.49 -1.05
N ASN A 70 12.06 8.61 -2.02
CA ASN A 70 10.62 8.47 -1.83
C ASN A 70 10.10 7.40 -2.79
N VAL A 71 9.66 6.27 -2.24
CA VAL A 71 9.25 5.09 -3.01
C VAL A 71 8.11 5.39 -3.98
N CYS A 72 7.11 6.16 -3.53
CA CYS A 72 5.98 6.50 -4.40
C CYS A 72 6.44 7.33 -5.60
N VAL A 73 7.28 8.34 -5.37
CA VAL A 73 7.85 9.19 -6.43
C VAL A 73 8.76 8.37 -7.35
N ASP A 74 9.58 7.48 -6.81
CA ASP A 74 10.45 6.61 -7.60
C ASP A 74 9.66 5.66 -8.50
N HIS A 75 8.54 5.12 -8.03
CA HIS A 75 7.66 4.31 -8.87
C HIS A 75 6.92 5.16 -9.91
N PHE A 76 6.53 6.39 -9.61
CA PHE A 76 6.00 7.32 -10.62
C PHE A 76 7.04 7.56 -11.73
N ASN A 77 8.28 7.85 -11.34
CA ASN A 77 9.40 8.04 -12.25
C ASN A 77 9.68 6.81 -13.10
N PHE A 78 9.61 5.62 -12.51
CA PHE A 78 9.72 4.35 -13.23
C PHE A 78 8.61 4.18 -14.28
N LEU A 79 7.35 4.47 -13.92
CA LEU A 79 6.23 4.36 -14.85
C LEU A 79 6.28 5.40 -15.97
N ARG A 80 6.88 6.57 -15.75
CA ARG A 80 7.08 7.58 -16.79
C ARG A 80 7.83 7.01 -17.99
N GLU A 81 8.86 6.22 -17.74
CA GLU A 81 9.69 5.60 -18.79
C GLU A 81 9.10 4.32 -19.36
N THR A 82 8.33 3.57 -18.56
CA THR A 82 7.94 2.19 -18.91
C THR A 82 6.46 2.02 -19.27
N GLN A 83 5.59 2.91 -18.80
CA GLN A 83 4.13 2.84 -18.93
C GLN A 83 3.51 4.23 -19.02
N ALA A 84 3.85 4.99 -20.07
CA ALA A 84 3.45 6.39 -20.24
C ALA A 84 1.93 6.63 -20.07
N SER A 85 1.08 5.73 -20.58
CA SER A 85 -0.39 5.87 -20.47
C SER A 85 -0.90 5.74 -19.04
N GLN A 86 -0.36 4.80 -18.25
CA GLN A 86 -0.72 4.63 -16.84
C GLN A 86 -0.12 5.75 -16.00
N TYR A 87 1.11 6.18 -16.30
CA TYR A 87 1.74 7.34 -15.69
C TYR A 87 0.87 8.61 -15.84
N GLN A 88 0.36 8.89 -17.03
CA GLN A 88 -0.53 10.05 -17.27
C GLN A 88 -1.81 9.98 -16.43
N LYS A 89 -2.44 8.79 -16.34
CA LYS A 89 -3.64 8.59 -15.51
C LYS A 89 -3.33 8.84 -14.03
N TYR A 90 -2.27 8.23 -13.50
CA TYR A 90 -1.90 8.41 -12.09
C TYR A 90 -1.45 9.84 -11.77
N THR A 91 -0.83 10.54 -12.72
CA THR A 91 -0.47 11.95 -12.57
C THR A 91 -1.71 12.83 -12.48
N LYS A 92 -2.75 12.52 -13.28
CA LYS A 92 -4.04 13.19 -13.17
C LYS A 92 -4.68 12.94 -11.80
N ASP A 93 -4.72 11.69 -11.34
CA ASP A 93 -5.27 11.33 -10.02
C ASP A 93 -4.53 12.05 -8.89
N TYR A 94 -3.19 12.10 -8.96
CA TYR A 94 -2.35 12.85 -8.02
C TYR A 94 -2.71 14.35 -8.01
N GLY A 95 -2.85 14.95 -9.20
CA GLY A 95 -3.26 16.35 -9.33
C GLY A 95 -4.64 16.63 -8.73
N ASP A 96 -5.60 15.71 -8.90
CA ASP A 96 -6.94 15.85 -8.32
C ASP A 96 -6.93 15.71 -6.79
N ILE A 97 -6.09 14.83 -6.22
CA ILE A 97 -5.84 14.77 -4.77
C ILE A 97 -5.21 16.07 -4.27
N GLY A 98 -4.24 16.62 -4.99
CA GLY A 98 -3.60 17.90 -4.67
C GLY A 98 -4.58 19.07 -4.63
N LYS A 99 -5.55 19.11 -5.56
CA LYS A 99 -6.65 20.10 -5.50
C LYS A 99 -7.47 19.97 -4.21
N GLY A 100 -7.71 18.75 -3.75
CA GLY A 100 -8.39 18.48 -2.47
C GLY A 100 -7.60 18.99 -1.26
N TYR A 101 -6.30 18.73 -1.19
CA TYR A 101 -5.45 19.30 -0.15
C TYR A 101 -5.42 20.83 -0.18
N ARG A 102 -5.42 21.44 -1.39
CA ARG A 102 -5.53 22.90 -1.52
C ARG A 102 -6.85 23.41 -0.96
N PHE A 103 -7.96 22.76 -1.29
CA PHE A 103 -9.28 23.10 -0.75
C PHE A 103 -9.29 23.01 0.78
N LEU A 104 -8.79 21.90 1.34
CA LEU A 104 -8.67 21.74 2.79
C LEU A 104 -7.84 22.86 3.41
N ASN A 105 -6.65 23.15 2.87
CA ASN A 105 -5.77 24.14 3.47
C ASN A 105 -6.36 25.56 3.48
N VAL A 106 -7.08 25.93 2.42
CA VAL A 106 -7.75 27.24 2.32
C VAL A 106 -8.92 27.34 3.29
N ASN A 107 -9.67 26.26 3.51
CA ASN A 107 -10.96 26.32 4.22
C ASN A 107 -10.95 25.71 5.63
N LYS A 108 -9.89 25.02 6.06
CA LYS A 108 -9.85 24.27 7.34
C LYS A 108 -10.20 25.06 8.59
N ASN A 109 -10.04 26.39 8.57
CA ASN A 109 -10.33 27.26 9.72
C ASN A 109 -11.83 27.61 9.86
N ILE A 110 -12.63 27.37 8.82
CA ILE A 110 -14.08 27.60 8.80
C ILE A 110 -14.89 26.29 8.70
N MET A 111 -14.21 25.14 8.69
CA MET A 111 -14.84 23.82 8.67
C MET A 111 -15.10 23.33 10.09
N ASP A 112 -16.22 22.63 10.29
CA ASP A 112 -16.44 21.81 11.49
C ASP A 112 -15.29 20.82 11.68
N ASN A 113 -14.93 20.56 12.94
CA ASN A 113 -13.77 19.73 13.26
C ASN A 113 -13.88 18.32 12.68
N ASP A 114 -15.04 17.68 12.78
CA ASP A 114 -15.28 16.33 12.26
C ASP A 114 -15.18 16.30 10.73
N ALA A 115 -15.72 17.32 10.05
CA ALA A 115 -15.65 17.42 8.59
C ALA A 115 -14.19 17.59 8.12
N LYS A 116 -13.41 18.41 8.83
CA LYS A 116 -11.97 18.59 8.57
C LYS A 116 -11.20 17.30 8.76
N GLU A 117 -11.47 16.56 9.84
CA GLU A 117 -10.80 15.29 10.13
C GLU A 117 -11.13 14.23 9.07
N VAL A 118 -12.41 13.98 8.80
CA VAL A 118 -12.86 12.99 7.81
C VAL A 118 -12.35 13.33 6.41
N TYR A 119 -12.34 14.61 6.03
CA TYR A 119 -11.81 15.03 4.74
C TYR A 119 -10.29 14.82 4.66
N THR A 120 -9.55 15.11 5.73
CA THR A 120 -8.11 14.87 5.81
C THR A 120 -7.81 13.38 5.65
N MET A 121 -8.46 12.52 6.44
CA MET A 121 -8.31 11.06 6.34
C MET A 121 -8.64 10.54 4.93
N SER A 122 -9.69 11.09 4.31
CA SER A 122 -10.08 10.70 2.95
C SER A 122 -9.01 11.06 1.90
N LEU A 123 -8.37 12.22 2.04
CA LEU A 123 -7.27 12.63 1.15
C LEU A 123 -6.03 11.75 1.35
N GLU A 124 -5.68 11.46 2.60
CA GLU A 124 -4.55 10.57 2.95
C GLU A 124 -4.77 9.17 2.38
N MET A 125 -5.94 8.57 2.62
CA MET A 125 -6.28 7.25 2.07
C MET A 125 -6.21 7.23 0.54
N LYS A 126 -6.67 8.30 -0.14
CA LYS A 126 -6.59 8.39 -1.60
C LYS A 126 -5.15 8.46 -2.08
N LEU A 127 -4.30 9.22 -1.40
CA LEU A 127 -2.88 9.33 -1.72
C LEU A 127 -2.15 8.00 -1.54
N ASP A 128 -2.36 7.33 -0.41
CA ASP A 128 -1.76 6.02 -0.11
C ASP A 128 -2.23 4.95 -1.12
N THR A 129 -3.52 4.96 -1.46
CA THR A 129 -4.10 4.07 -2.46
C THR A 129 -3.47 4.32 -3.84
N LEU A 130 -3.25 5.58 -4.21
CA LEU A 130 -2.60 5.93 -5.48
C LEU A 130 -1.16 5.42 -5.51
N CYS A 131 -0.39 5.65 -4.45
CA CYS A 131 0.98 5.14 -4.33
C CYS A 131 1.04 3.61 -4.42
N SER A 132 0.11 2.91 -3.78
CA SER A 132 -0.01 1.45 -3.86
C SER A 132 -0.31 0.96 -5.29
N LYS A 133 -1.21 1.64 -6.01
CA LYS A 133 -1.53 1.32 -7.42
C LYS A 133 -0.32 1.54 -8.35
N VAL A 134 0.40 2.63 -8.15
CA VAL A 134 1.62 2.97 -8.90
C VAL A 134 2.70 1.91 -8.67
N GLN A 135 2.94 1.54 -7.41
CA GLN A 135 3.88 0.48 -7.05
C GLN A 135 3.50 -0.88 -7.66
N TYR A 136 2.23 -1.28 -7.55
CA TYR A 136 1.73 -2.54 -8.13
C TYR A 136 1.88 -2.58 -9.66
N THR A 137 1.59 -1.47 -10.32
CA THR A 137 1.79 -1.35 -11.78
C THR A 137 3.26 -1.50 -12.11
N GLY A 138 4.14 -0.86 -11.33
CA GLY A 138 5.60 -1.00 -11.47
C GLY A 138 6.05 -2.46 -11.37
N TYR A 139 5.59 -3.18 -10.34
CA TYR A 139 5.86 -4.61 -10.18
C TYR A 139 5.37 -5.44 -11.38
N SER A 140 4.19 -5.11 -11.92
CA SER A 140 3.62 -5.83 -13.06
C SER A 140 4.48 -5.70 -14.32
N VAL A 141 5.08 -4.53 -14.55
CA VAL A 141 6.05 -4.31 -15.64
C VAL A 141 7.29 -5.18 -15.45
N VAL A 142 7.87 -5.17 -14.24
CA VAL A 142 9.07 -5.98 -13.93
C VAL A 142 8.77 -7.47 -14.09
N LYS A 143 7.62 -7.95 -13.60
CA LYS A 143 7.17 -9.33 -13.79
C LYS A 143 7.07 -9.71 -15.27
N GLY A 144 6.58 -8.80 -16.12
CA GLY A 144 6.56 -8.97 -17.57
C GLY A 144 7.95 -9.19 -18.15
N LYS A 145 8.93 -8.37 -17.74
CA LYS A 145 10.33 -8.50 -18.18
C LYS A 145 11.01 -9.79 -17.70
N ILE A 146 10.72 -10.24 -16.48
CA ILE A 146 11.20 -11.55 -15.99
C ILE A 146 10.67 -12.67 -16.89
N LYS A 147 9.38 -12.62 -17.26
CA LYS A 147 8.77 -13.65 -18.14
C LYS A 147 9.39 -13.63 -19.54
N GLU A 148 9.66 -12.45 -20.09
CA GLU A 148 10.34 -12.28 -21.39
C GLU A 148 11.72 -12.94 -21.36
N LEU A 149 12.52 -12.68 -20.32
CA LEU A 149 13.85 -13.27 -20.16
C LEU A 149 13.82 -14.79 -19.94
N ALA A 150 12.80 -15.31 -19.24
CA ALA A 150 12.66 -16.75 -19.02
C ALA A 150 12.22 -17.53 -20.28
N GLY A 151 11.72 -16.83 -21.30
CA GLY A 151 11.33 -17.40 -22.58
C GLY A 151 12.43 -17.39 -23.63
N ILE A 152 13.61 -16.85 -23.31
CA ILE A 152 14.84 -16.86 -24.13
C ILE A 152 15.69 -18.04 -23.70
#